data_AF-A0A419HSS1-F1
#
_entry.id   AF-A0A419HSS1-F1
#
_cell.length_a   1.000
_cell.length_b   1.000
_cell.length_c   1.000
_cell.angle_alpha   90.00
_cell.angle_beta   90.00
_cell.angle_gamma   90.00
#
_symmetry.space_group_name_H-M   'P 1'
#
loop_
_entity.id
_entity.type
_entity.pdbx_description
1 polymer ?
#
loop_
_entity_poly.entity_id
_entity_poly.type
_entity_poly.pdbx_seq_one_letter_code
_entity_poly.pdbx_strand_id
1 'polypeptide(L)'
;MIRKHLRTGELAYHYCYVPPGRPVTLMVLVRVACLRWPVEEGFEFGKDHFGLDHSQARLYTALLRHIVLALAALAVCAVTAAQAKTRAPAPILPTTPDQQPPADPGLIAFTVAEIKRLLILATRRLLPETHHLHWIWWRRRHQARARWYHHRTRLRRDQQT
;
A
#
# COMPACT_ATOMS: atom_id res chain seq x y z
N MET A 1 -17.71 9.93 18.55
CA MET A 1 -16.47 10.72 18.39
C MET A 1 -16.78 11.99 17.61
N ILE A 2 -16.20 13.13 17.98
CA ILE A 2 -16.41 14.42 17.30
C ILE A 2 -15.08 14.91 16.73
N ARG A 3 -15.07 15.33 15.47
CA ARG A 3 -13.93 16.01 14.84
C ARG A 3 -14.32 17.44 14.53
N LYS A 4 -13.48 18.41 14.91
CA LYS A 4 -13.64 19.83 14.56
C LYS A 4 -12.72 20.20 13.40
N HIS A 5 -13.25 20.89 12.41
CA HIS A 5 -12.46 21.45 11.32
C HIS A 5 -11.67 22.67 11.82
N LEU A 6 -10.36 22.69 11.61
CA LEU A 6 -9.46 23.69 12.22
C LEU A 6 -9.66 25.12 11.70
N ARG A 7 -10.12 25.28 10.45
CA ARG A 7 -10.33 26.62 9.84
C ARG A 7 -11.76 27.13 9.98
N THR A 8 -12.76 26.29 9.75
CA THR A 8 -14.17 26.69 9.73
C THR A 8 -14.87 26.45 11.06
N GLY A 9 -14.28 25.64 11.94
CA GLY A 9 -14.90 25.26 13.22
C GLY A 9 -16.04 24.24 13.10
N GLU A 10 -16.39 23.80 11.89
CA GLU A 10 -17.44 22.82 11.64
C GLU A 10 -17.18 21.49 12.35
N LEU A 11 -18.25 20.86 12.82
CA LEU A 11 -18.20 19.62 13.57
C LEU A 11 -18.67 18.45 12.70
N ALA A 12 -17.87 17.38 12.65
CA ALA A 12 -18.25 16.10 12.08
C ALA A 12 -18.42 15.06 13.20
N TYR A 13 -19.49 14.27 13.11
CA TYR A 13 -19.86 13.28 14.10
C TYR A 13 -19.65 11.87 13.55
N HIS A 14 -18.98 11.03 14.34
CA HIS A 14 -18.82 9.60 14.06
C HIS A 14 -19.48 8.79 15.17
N TYR A 15 -20.51 8.02 14.83
CA TYR A 15 -21.09 7.02 15.71
C TYR A 15 -20.17 5.80 15.76
N CYS A 16 -19.83 5.38 16.98
CA CYS A 16 -18.96 4.23 17.21
C CYS A 16 -19.64 3.33 18.23
N TYR A 17 -19.82 2.05 17.87
CA TYR A 17 -20.25 1.05 18.83
C TYR A 17 -19.08 0.69 19.76
N VAL A 18 -19.31 0.77 21.07
CA VAL A 18 -18.37 0.36 22.10
C VAL A 18 -19.03 -0.74 22.93
N PRO A 19 -18.48 -1.96 22.97
CA PRO A 19 -19.04 -3.03 23.78
C PRO A 19 -19.12 -2.65 25.27
N PRO A 20 -20.16 -3.07 25.99
CA PRO A 20 -20.27 -2.82 27.43
C PRO A 20 -19.09 -3.46 28.17
N GLY A 21 -18.63 -2.80 29.24
CA GLY A 21 -17.51 -3.28 30.06
C GLY A 21 -16.11 -3.12 29.45
N ARG A 22 -15.98 -2.54 28.25
CA ARG A 22 -14.69 -2.33 27.58
C ARG A 22 -14.44 -0.84 27.31
N PRO A 23 -13.83 -0.10 28.26
CA PRO A 23 -13.49 1.31 28.01
C PRO A 23 -12.51 1.41 26.83
N VAL A 24 -12.82 2.27 25.86
CA VAL A 24 -11.97 2.53 24.69
C VAL A 24 -11.43 3.95 24.75
N THR A 25 -10.17 4.13 24.38
CA THR A 25 -9.56 5.45 24.32
C THR A 25 -9.98 6.18 23.05
N LEU A 26 -9.95 7.51 23.08
CA LEU A 26 -10.19 8.33 21.88
C LEU A 26 -9.25 7.93 20.73
N MET A 27 -7.99 7.59 21.05
CA MET A 27 -7.01 7.13 20.06
C MET A 27 -7.47 5.87 19.30
N VAL A 28 -8.11 4.92 19.99
CA VAL A 28 -8.67 3.72 19.35
C VAL A 28 -9.81 4.12 18.40
N LEU A 29 -10.71 5.01 18.83
CA LEU A 29 -11.81 5.50 18.00
C LEU A 29 -11.29 6.23 16.74
N VAL A 30 -10.28 7.09 16.90
CA VAL A 30 -9.63 7.79 15.79
C VAL A 30 -8.99 6.78 14.84
N ARG A 31 -8.23 5.80 15.35
CA ARG A 31 -7.59 4.77 14.52
C ARG A 31 -8.64 4.00 13.71
N VAL A 32 -9.74 3.58 14.32
CA VAL A 32 -10.83 2.87 13.64
C VAL A 32 -11.48 3.75 12.57
N ALA A 33 -11.80 5.01 12.88
CA ALA A 33 -12.37 5.93 11.91
C ALA A 33 -11.43 6.18 10.72
N CYS A 34 -10.12 6.23 10.96
CA CYS A 34 -9.11 6.35 9.92
C CYS A 34 -8.97 5.11 9.03
N LEU A 35 -9.47 3.93 9.42
CA LEU A 35 -9.41 2.71 8.60
C LEU A 35 -10.32 2.75 7.37
N ARG A 36 -11.29 3.68 7.31
CA ARG A 36 -12.16 3.84 6.12
C ARG A 36 -11.36 4.08 4.85
N TRP A 37 -10.35 4.94 4.93
CA TRP A 37 -9.56 5.34 3.75
C TRP A 37 -8.69 4.19 3.20
N PRO A 38 -7.91 3.46 4.02
CA PRO A 38 -7.22 2.25 3.57
C PRO A 38 -8.12 1.20 2.92
N VAL A 39 -9.39 1.09 3.35
CA VAL A 39 -10.36 0.19 2.72
C VAL A 39 -10.67 0.67 1.30
N GLU A 40 -10.97 1.95 1.11
CA GLU A 40 -11.22 2.55 -0.21
C GLU A 40 -10.02 2.40 -1.16
N GLU A 41 -8.81 2.71 -0.67
CA GLU A 41 -7.58 2.50 -1.44
C GLU A 41 -7.37 1.02 -1.80
N GLY A 42 -7.68 0.10 -0.87
CA GLY A 42 -7.62 -1.34 -1.12
C GLY A 42 -8.61 -1.81 -2.19
N PHE A 43 -9.83 -1.27 -2.19
CA PHE A 43 -10.83 -1.57 -3.23
C PHE A 43 -10.38 -1.06 -4.59
N GLU A 44 -9.91 0.18 -4.69
CA GLU A 44 -9.42 0.75 -5.94
C GLU A 44 -8.22 -0.03 -6.47
N PHE A 45 -7.27 -0.32 -5.59
CA PHE A 45 -6.13 -1.16 -5.95
C PHE A 45 -6.54 -2.56 -6.42
N GLY A 46 -7.58 -3.15 -5.81
CA GLY A 46 -8.14 -4.42 -6.22
C GLY A 46 -8.75 -4.40 -7.63
N LYS A 47 -9.39 -3.30 -8.03
CA LYS A 47 -9.89 -3.13 -9.41
C LYS A 47 -8.72 -3.06 -10.39
N ASP A 48 -7.82 -2.11 -10.18
CA ASP A 48 -6.68 -1.83 -11.07
C ASP A 48 -5.75 -3.04 -11.23
N HIS A 49 -5.47 -3.74 -10.14
CA HIS A 49 -4.42 -4.75 -10.10
C HIS A 49 -4.94 -6.17 -10.02
N PHE A 50 -6.18 -6.44 -9.60
CA PHE A 50 -6.70 -7.80 -9.44
C PHE A 50 -7.95 -8.08 -10.26
N GLY A 51 -8.43 -7.08 -11.02
CA GLY A 51 -9.61 -7.24 -11.86
C GLY A 51 -10.87 -7.42 -11.05
N LEU A 52 -10.96 -6.82 -9.86
CA LEU A 52 -12.09 -6.98 -8.94
C LEU A 52 -13.44 -6.66 -9.60
N ASP A 53 -13.45 -5.66 -10.49
CA ASP A 53 -14.58 -5.20 -11.30
C ASP A 53 -14.58 -5.77 -12.74
N HIS A 54 -13.58 -6.57 -13.11
CA HIS A 54 -13.43 -7.14 -14.45
C HIS A 54 -14.19 -8.47 -14.62
N SER A 55 -15.42 -8.55 -14.10
CA SER A 55 -16.31 -9.70 -14.29
C SER A 55 -17.48 -9.33 -15.20
N GLN A 56 -17.68 -10.12 -16.27
CA GLN A 56 -18.85 -10.03 -17.14
C GLN A 56 -19.97 -11.02 -16.75
N ALA A 57 -19.80 -11.72 -15.61
CA ALA A 57 -20.78 -12.68 -15.13
C ALA A 57 -22.08 -11.99 -14.71
N ARG A 58 -23.22 -12.54 -15.13
CA ARG A 58 -24.57 -12.02 -14.80
C ARG A 58 -25.29 -12.84 -13.73
N LEU A 59 -24.77 -14.02 -13.38
CA LEU A 59 -25.33 -14.85 -12.31
C LEU A 59 -24.72 -14.45 -10.97
N TYR A 60 -25.56 -14.28 -9.94
CA TYR A 60 -25.15 -13.89 -8.59
C TYR A 60 -24.01 -14.75 -8.04
N THR A 61 -24.11 -16.07 -8.15
CA THR A 61 -23.09 -17.01 -7.64
C THR A 61 -21.76 -16.90 -8.37
N ALA A 62 -21.79 -16.67 -9.69
CA ALA A 62 -20.59 -16.49 -10.49
C ALA A 62 -19.91 -15.16 -10.15
N LEU A 63 -20.68 -14.08 -10.01
CA LEU A 63 -20.18 -12.78 -9.58
C LEU A 63 -19.53 -12.86 -8.19
N LEU A 64 -20.20 -13.52 -7.24
CA LEU A 64 -19.68 -13.68 -5.88
C LEU A 64 -18.37 -14.48 -5.85
N ARG A 65 -18.28 -15.57 -6.64
CA ARG A 65 -17.04 -16.35 -6.77
C ARG A 65 -15.89 -15.50 -7.32
N HIS A 66 -16.15 -14.69 -8.35
CA HIS A 66 -15.14 -13.79 -8.91
C HIS A 66 -14.63 -12.80 -7.86
N ILE A 67 -15.53 -12.11 -7.15
CA ILE A 67 -15.17 -11.14 -6.12
C ILE A 67 -14.33 -11.80 -5.02
N VAL A 68 -14.76 -12.97 -4.53
CA VAL A 68 -14.03 -13.72 -3.49
C VAL A 68 -12.63 -14.11 -3.96
N LEU A 69 -12.50 -14.64 -5.18
CA LEU A 69 -11.20 -15.03 -5.73
C LEU A 69 -10.27 -13.84 -5.96
N ALA A 70 -10.79 -12.72 -6.46
CA ALA A 70 -10.02 -11.49 -6.67
C ALA A 70 -9.52 -10.91 -5.34
N LEU A 71 -10.39 -10.82 -4.33
CA LEU A 71 -10.02 -10.35 -2.99
C LEU A 71 -9.07 -11.32 -2.28
N ALA A 72 -9.24 -12.64 -2.44
CA ALA A 72 -8.33 -13.64 -1.88
C ALA A 72 -6.93 -13.52 -2.51
N ALA A 73 -6.83 -13.36 -3.83
CA ALA A 73 -5.56 -13.15 -4.51
C ALA A 73 -4.87 -11.85 -4.04
N LEU A 74 -5.63 -10.77 -3.88
CA LEU A 74 -5.14 -9.51 -3.32
C LEU A 74 -4.62 -9.72 -1.88
N ALA A 75 -5.39 -10.38 -1.02
CA ALA A 75 -5.00 -10.65 0.36
C ALA A 75 -3.72 -11.46 0.46
N VAL A 76 -3.58 -12.54 -0.34
CA VAL A 76 -2.35 -13.35 -0.40
C VAL A 76 -1.15 -12.49 -0.80
N CYS A 77 -1.28 -11.67 -1.84
CA CYS A 77 -0.19 -10.80 -2.29
C CYS A 77 0.14 -9.72 -1.24
N ALA A 78 -0.86 -9.15 -0.57
CA ALA A 78 -0.69 -8.12 0.45
C ALA A 78 0.01 -8.65 1.70
N VAL A 79 -0.43 -9.82 2.21
CA VAL A 79 0.20 -10.49 3.36
C VAL A 79 1.64 -10.86 3.03
N THR A 80 1.88 -11.43 1.85
CA THR A 80 3.24 -11.79 1.41
C THR A 80 4.14 -10.55 1.28
N ALA A 81 3.64 -9.45 0.72
CA ALA A 81 4.37 -8.18 0.64
C ALA A 81 4.69 -7.63 2.04
N ALA A 82 3.73 -7.68 2.97
CA ALA A 82 3.94 -7.27 4.35
C ALA A 82 5.03 -8.11 5.06
N GLN A 83 5.00 -9.44 4.89
CA GLN A 83 6.02 -10.34 5.41
C GLN A 83 7.39 -10.15 4.73
N ALA A 84 7.41 -9.87 3.44
CA ALA A 84 8.66 -9.56 2.73
C ALA A 84 9.27 -8.24 3.22
N LYS A 85 8.42 -7.26 3.54
CA LYS A 85 8.84 -5.96 4.08
C LYS A 85 9.48 -6.05 5.46
N THR A 86 9.05 -6.97 6.33
CA THR A 86 9.70 -7.16 7.65
C THR A 86 11.11 -7.73 7.55
N ARG A 87 11.42 -8.44 6.45
CA ARG A 87 12.75 -8.99 6.16
C ARG A 87 13.60 -8.07 5.28
N ALA A 88 13.03 -7.00 4.73
CA ALA A 88 13.75 -6.08 3.87
C ALA A 88 14.65 -5.16 4.70
N PRO A 89 15.84 -4.80 4.19
CA PRO A 89 16.69 -3.83 4.86
C PRO A 89 15.99 -2.47 4.97
N ALA A 90 16.36 -1.69 5.98
CA ALA A 90 15.86 -0.34 6.16
C ALA A 90 16.16 0.50 4.91
N PRO A 91 15.22 1.38 4.48
CA PRO A 91 15.44 2.22 3.32
C PRO A 91 16.58 3.19 3.58
N ILE A 92 17.51 3.31 2.63
CA ILE A 92 18.54 4.33 2.66
C ILE A 92 17.87 5.67 2.35
N LEU A 93 17.81 6.55 3.33
CA LEU A 93 17.21 7.89 3.23
C LEU A 93 18.26 8.96 3.52
N PRO A 94 18.17 10.13 2.88
CA PRO A 94 19.04 11.24 3.21
C PRO A 94 18.72 11.74 4.61
N THR A 95 19.77 12.03 5.40
CA THR A 95 19.67 12.66 6.72
C THR A 95 19.79 14.17 6.63
N THR A 96 20.56 14.66 5.66
CA THR A 96 20.72 16.10 5.39
C THR A 96 20.35 16.43 3.95
N PRO A 97 19.97 17.68 3.65
CA PRO A 97 19.53 18.06 2.32
C PRO A 97 20.64 18.20 1.27
N ASP A 98 21.88 18.32 1.73
CA ASP A 98 23.07 18.48 0.88
C ASP A 98 23.84 17.17 0.70
N GLN A 99 23.36 16.10 1.34
CA GLN A 99 23.90 14.76 1.15
C GLN A 99 23.84 14.38 -0.34
N GLN A 100 24.93 13.80 -0.84
CA GLN A 100 24.95 13.25 -2.19
C GLN A 100 24.18 11.92 -2.25
N PRO A 101 23.50 11.62 -3.38
CA PRO A 101 22.79 10.37 -3.54
C PRO A 101 23.77 9.18 -3.51
N PRO A 102 23.41 8.07 -2.86
CA PRO A 102 24.24 6.87 -2.87
C PRO A 102 24.35 6.30 -4.29
N ALA A 103 25.51 5.71 -4.62
CA ALA A 103 25.74 5.04 -5.90
C ALA A 103 24.73 3.90 -6.13
N ASP A 104 24.42 3.15 -5.05
CA ASP A 104 23.32 2.20 -5.02
C ASP A 104 22.31 2.56 -3.90
N PRO A 105 21.10 3.01 -4.23
CA PRO A 105 20.04 3.26 -3.25
C PRO A 105 19.40 1.97 -2.72
N GLY A 106 19.83 0.80 -3.21
CA GLY A 106 19.23 -0.48 -2.92
C GLY A 106 17.87 -0.65 -3.59
N LEU A 107 17.06 -1.53 -3.03
CA LEU A 107 15.72 -1.83 -3.51
C LEU A 107 14.70 -1.53 -2.43
N ILE A 108 13.55 -0.97 -2.83
CA ILE A 108 12.41 -0.91 -1.92
C ILE A 108 11.95 -2.33 -1.58
N ALA A 109 11.31 -2.54 -0.43
CA ALA A 109 10.64 -3.81 -0.13
C ALA A 109 9.63 -4.18 -1.24
N PHE A 110 9.39 -5.48 -1.42
CA PHE A 110 8.40 -5.94 -2.40
C PHE A 110 7.03 -5.33 -2.13
N THR A 111 6.44 -4.76 -3.18
CA THR A 111 5.06 -4.25 -3.18
C THR A 111 4.07 -5.34 -3.56
N VAL A 112 2.79 -5.12 -3.28
CA VAL A 112 1.72 -6.08 -3.62
C VAL A 112 1.71 -6.40 -5.13
N ALA A 113 1.91 -5.38 -5.98
CA ALA A 113 1.97 -5.55 -7.43
C ALA A 113 3.16 -6.40 -7.89
N GLU A 114 4.30 -6.32 -7.20
CA GLU A 114 5.48 -7.13 -7.51
C GLU A 114 5.31 -8.57 -7.07
N ILE A 115 4.74 -8.81 -5.89
CA ILE A 115 4.37 -10.16 -5.45
C ILE A 115 3.40 -10.80 -6.44
N LYS A 116 2.38 -10.06 -6.90
CA LYS A 116 1.45 -10.55 -7.93
C LYS A 116 2.21 -10.98 -9.20
N ARG A 117 3.15 -10.17 -9.68
CA ARG A 117 3.95 -10.51 -10.87
C ARG A 117 4.80 -11.76 -10.67
N LEU A 118 5.45 -11.88 -9.52
CA LEU A 118 6.24 -13.08 -9.17
C LEU A 118 5.36 -14.33 -9.11
N LEU A 119 4.16 -14.23 -8.52
CA LEU A 119 3.21 -15.33 -8.47
C LEU A 119 2.76 -15.75 -9.88
N ILE A 120 2.50 -14.79 -10.78
CA ILE A 120 2.17 -15.07 -12.17
C ILE A 120 3.33 -15.78 -12.87
N LEU A 121 4.57 -15.31 -12.70
CA LEU A 121 5.74 -15.97 -13.29
C LEU A 121 5.89 -17.41 -12.81
N ALA A 122 5.80 -17.63 -11.49
CA ALA A 122 5.93 -18.95 -10.88
C ALA A 122 4.83 -19.93 -11.32
N THR A 123 3.59 -19.45 -11.47
CA THR A 123 2.43 -20.31 -11.78
C THR A 123 2.20 -20.51 -13.27
N ARG A 124 2.57 -19.55 -14.12
CA ARG A 124 2.21 -19.58 -15.54
C ARG A 124 3.36 -20.01 -16.46
N ARG A 125 4.65 -19.98 -16.06
CA ARG A 125 5.80 -20.28 -16.96
C ARG A 125 5.72 -19.59 -18.34
N LEU A 126 5.04 -18.45 -18.44
CA LEU A 126 4.57 -17.97 -19.75
C LEU A 126 5.58 -17.14 -20.55
N LEU A 127 6.73 -16.73 -19.99
CA LEU A 127 7.66 -15.80 -20.66
C LEU A 127 9.12 -16.04 -20.26
N PRO A 128 10.11 -15.58 -21.06
CA PRO A 128 11.51 -15.66 -20.69
C PRO A 128 11.77 -14.96 -19.34
N GLU A 129 12.21 -15.75 -18.36
CA GLU A 129 12.32 -15.34 -16.95
C GLU A 129 13.24 -14.12 -16.75
N THR A 130 14.25 -13.96 -17.61
CA THR A 130 15.27 -12.92 -17.53
C THR A 130 14.71 -11.51 -17.68
N HIS A 131 13.79 -11.29 -18.63
CA HIS A 131 13.24 -9.96 -18.88
C HIS A 131 12.37 -9.47 -17.72
N HIS A 132 11.56 -10.35 -17.13
CA HIS A 132 10.64 -9.97 -16.06
C HIS A 132 11.33 -9.73 -14.73
N LEU A 133 12.31 -10.57 -14.39
CA LEU A 133 13.14 -10.33 -13.21
C LEU A 133 13.88 -9.00 -13.41
N HIS A 134 14.55 -8.81 -14.54
CA HIS A 134 15.24 -7.55 -14.85
C HIS A 134 14.32 -6.33 -14.68
N TRP A 135 13.10 -6.39 -15.19
CA TRP A 135 12.11 -5.33 -15.04
C TRP A 135 11.71 -5.05 -13.58
N ILE A 136 11.51 -6.11 -12.77
CA ILE A 136 11.21 -5.97 -11.34
C ILE A 136 12.39 -5.31 -10.60
N TRP A 137 13.62 -5.74 -10.88
CA TRP A 137 14.84 -5.17 -10.30
C TRP A 137 15.00 -3.70 -10.66
N TRP A 138 14.89 -3.37 -11.95
CA TRP A 138 14.99 -2.00 -12.46
C TRP A 138 13.96 -1.07 -11.79
N ARG A 139 12.69 -1.49 -11.74
CA ARG A 139 11.61 -0.68 -11.17
C ARG A 139 11.82 -0.41 -9.69
N ARG A 140 12.15 -1.44 -8.90
CA ARG A 140 12.37 -1.31 -7.46
C ARG A 140 13.55 -0.39 -7.14
N ARG A 141 14.63 -0.48 -7.92
CA ARG A 141 15.80 0.42 -7.79
C ARG A 141 15.42 1.85 -8.15
N HIS A 142 14.66 2.04 -9.24
CA HIS A 142 14.19 3.35 -9.65
C HIS A 142 13.29 3.99 -8.58
N GLN A 143 12.37 3.23 -7.99
CA GLN A 143 11.52 3.68 -6.89
C GLN A 143 12.32 4.01 -5.63
N ALA A 144 13.36 3.24 -5.30
CA ALA A 144 14.26 3.55 -4.18
C ALA A 144 14.96 4.91 -4.40
N ARG A 145 15.47 5.13 -5.62
CA ARG A 145 16.08 6.41 -6.01
C ARG A 145 15.08 7.56 -5.92
N ALA A 146 13.89 7.40 -6.49
CA ALA A 146 12.84 8.42 -6.43
C ALA A 146 12.47 8.75 -4.96
N ARG A 147 12.31 7.73 -4.12
CA ARG A 147 12.02 7.88 -2.69
C ARG A 147 13.10 8.70 -1.97
N TRP A 148 14.38 8.45 -2.26
CA TRP A 148 15.50 9.19 -1.70
C TRP A 148 15.40 10.68 -2.04
N TYR A 149 15.20 11.02 -3.32
CA TYR A 149 15.07 12.43 -3.75
C TYR A 149 13.83 13.10 -3.16
N HIS A 150 12.69 12.41 -3.11
CA HIS A 150 11.48 12.94 -2.48
C HIS A 150 11.70 13.23 -0.98
N HIS A 151 12.48 12.42 -0.28
CA HIS A 151 12.82 12.67 1.11
C HIS A 151 13.75 13.89 1.25
N ARG A 152 14.78 13.99 0.40
CA ARG A 152 15.68 15.15 0.38
C ARG A 152 14.92 16.46 0.16
N THR A 153 13.98 16.47 -0.79
CA THR A 153 13.17 17.66 -1.08
C THR A 153 12.27 18.04 0.10
N ARG A 154 11.78 17.06 0.88
CA ARG A 154 11.04 17.35 2.13
C ARG A 154 11.94 18.00 3.17
N LEU A 155 13.13 17.46 3.42
CA LEU A 155 14.09 18.03 4.37
C LEU A 155 14.50 19.47 4.01
N ARG A 156 14.64 19.81 2.72
CA ARG A 156 14.90 21.21 2.30
C ARG A 156 13.77 22.17 2.68
N ARG A 157 12.52 21.71 2.56
CA ARG A 157 11.36 22.54 2.89
C ARG A 157 11.26 22.78 4.38
N ASP A 158 11.52 21.75 5.18
CA ASP A 158 11.44 21.82 6.65
C ASP A 158 12.53 22.73 7.26
N GLN A 159 13.66 22.93 6.56
CA GLN A 159 14.70 23.88 6.98
C GLN A 159 14.40 25.35 6.62
N GLN A 160 13.46 25.59 5.70
CA GLN A 160 13.10 26.94 5.23
C GLN A 160 11.94 27.55 6.00
N THR A 161 11.22 26.74 6.78
CA THR A 161 10.12 27.13 7.69
C THR A 161 10.62 27.29 9.11
#